data_AF-A0A9J9FY90-F1
#
_entry.id   AF-A0A9J9FY90-F1
#
_cell.length_a   1.000
_cell.length_b   1.000
_cell.length_c   1.000
_cell.angle_alpha   90.00
_cell.angle_beta   90.00
_cell.angle_gamma   90.00
#
_symmetry.space_group_name_H-M   'P 1'
#
loop_
_entity.id
_entity.type
_entity.pdbx_description
1 polymer ?
#
loop_
_entity_poly.entity_id
_entity_poly.type
_entity_poly.pdbx_seq_one_letter_code
_entity_poly.pdbx_strand_id
1 'polypeptide(L)'
;MARRPHARRSSAVCQVFISADPQLYAYRARSVRLHGVATSIRLENLFWQVLQEIAARDGYSLAQLCTKLYDELVAEHGAVDNFTSFLRACCTRYLALQLSGEIPRDARVPVRSITLGASAALLAH
;
A
#
# COMPACT_ATOMS: atom_id res chain seq x y z
N MET A 1 43.69 27.15 -6.54
CA MET A 1 42.44 27.26 -5.74
C MET A 1 41.41 27.98 -6.62
N ALA A 2 40.17 27.56 -6.84
CA ALA A 2 39.31 26.56 -6.22
C ALA A 2 38.46 25.89 -7.32
N ARG A 3 38.18 24.58 -7.20
CA ARG A 3 37.27 23.87 -8.10
C ARG A 3 35.86 24.44 -7.91
N ARG A 4 35.26 25.01 -8.96
CA ARG A 4 33.86 25.45 -8.95
C ARG A 4 32.96 24.23 -8.63
N PRO A 5 32.05 24.31 -7.64
CA PRO A 5 31.13 23.21 -7.39
C PRO A 5 30.25 23.07 -8.62
N HIS A 6 30.29 21.90 -9.26
CA HIS A 6 29.32 21.56 -10.29
C HIS A 6 27.95 21.50 -9.61
N ALA A 7 27.16 22.56 -9.79
CA ALA A 7 25.72 22.50 -9.57
C ALA A 7 25.19 21.43 -10.54
N ARG A 8 25.13 20.18 -10.09
CA ARG A 8 24.46 19.10 -10.80
C ARG A 8 23.03 19.58 -11.03
N ARG A 9 22.70 19.92 -12.28
CA ARG A 9 21.30 20.03 -12.70
C ARG A 9 20.70 18.64 -12.57
N SER A 10 20.19 18.29 -11.40
CA SER A 10 19.31 17.14 -11.24
C SER A 10 18.13 17.37 -12.18
N SER A 11 17.91 16.45 -13.13
CA SER A 11 16.72 16.52 -13.98
C SER A 11 15.47 16.54 -13.10
N ALA A 12 14.40 17.21 -13.53
CA ALA A 12 13.15 17.31 -12.76
C ALA A 12 12.62 15.93 -12.32
N VAL A 13 12.85 14.89 -13.13
CA VAL A 13 12.55 13.48 -12.82
C VAL A 13 13.33 13.01 -11.58
N CYS A 14 14.66 13.17 -11.57
CA CYS A 14 15.48 12.74 -10.45
C CYS A 14 15.11 13.47 -9.15
N GLN A 15 14.78 14.76 -9.23
CA GLN A 15 14.43 15.55 -8.06
C GLN A 15 13.10 15.10 -7.42
N VAL A 16 12.10 14.74 -8.23
CA VAL A 16 10.80 14.23 -7.74
C VAL A 16 10.97 12.93 -6.96
N PHE A 17 11.86 12.02 -7.41
CA PHE A 17 12.02 10.70 -6.77
C PHE A 17 13.06 10.66 -5.66
N ILE A 18 14.17 11.39 -5.78
CA ILE A 18 15.28 11.35 -4.81
C ILE A 18 14.97 12.17 -3.55
N SER A 19 14.07 13.15 -3.65
CA SER A 19 13.69 13.98 -2.50
C SER A 19 12.68 13.32 -1.55
N ALA A 20 12.29 12.07 -1.82
CA ALA A 20 11.40 11.32 -0.93
C ALA A 20 12.05 11.13 0.44
N ASP A 21 11.26 11.32 1.51
CA ASP A 21 11.71 11.05 2.87
C ASP A 21 12.23 9.59 2.96
N PRO A 22 13.49 9.36 3.35
CA PRO A 22 14.06 8.03 3.50
C PRO A 22 13.26 7.08 4.40
N GLN A 23 12.50 7.63 5.34
CA GLN A 23 11.62 6.83 6.18
C GLN A 23 10.52 6.14 5.39
N LEU A 24 10.04 6.69 4.26
CA LEU A 24 8.95 6.10 3.48
C LEU A 24 9.32 4.75 2.87
N TYR A 25 10.54 4.62 2.35
CA TYR A 25 11.04 3.38 1.73
C TYR A 25 11.88 2.50 2.67
N ALA A 26 12.11 2.94 3.91
CA ALA A 26 12.68 2.07 4.95
C ALA A 26 11.69 0.94 5.29
N TYR A 27 12.20 -0.29 5.40
CA TYR A 27 11.37 -1.43 5.77
C TYR A 27 11.15 -1.50 7.28
N ARG A 28 9.99 -2.01 7.68
CA ARG A 28 9.66 -2.36 9.06
C ARG A 28 8.98 -3.73 9.11
N ALA A 29 9.45 -4.58 10.01
CA ALA A 29 8.78 -5.84 10.33
C ALA A 29 7.67 -5.59 11.36
N ARG A 30 6.49 -6.18 11.15
CA ARG A 30 5.41 -6.23 12.13
C ARG A 30 4.92 -7.66 12.25
N SER A 31 4.68 -8.12 13.48
CA SER A 31 4.05 -9.41 13.72
C SER A 31 2.53 -9.25 13.65
N VAL A 32 1.90 -10.03 12.79
CA VAL A 32 0.44 -10.12 12.62
C VAL A 32 0.04 -11.57 12.86
N ARG A 33 -1.03 -11.79 13.64
CA ARG A 33 -1.53 -13.14 13.88
C ARG A 33 -2.52 -13.53 12.78
N LEU A 34 -2.09 -14.38 11.86
CA LEU A 34 -2.95 -14.97 10.83
C LEU A 34 -3.40 -16.34 11.33
N HIS A 35 -4.70 -16.54 11.54
CA HIS A 35 -5.27 -17.76 12.15
C HIS A 35 -4.57 -18.21 13.45
N GLY A 36 -4.16 -17.27 14.29
CA GLY A 36 -3.45 -17.54 15.55
C GLY A 36 -1.95 -17.78 15.41
N VAL A 37 -1.43 -17.94 14.20
CA VAL A 37 0.01 -18.06 13.93
C VAL A 37 0.63 -16.66 13.83
N ALA A 38 1.66 -16.39 14.62
CA ALA A 38 2.38 -15.13 14.56
C ALA A 38 3.25 -15.07 13.29
N THR A 39 2.79 -14.32 12.29
CA THR A 39 3.46 -14.15 11.00
C THR A 39 4.19 -12.80 10.98
N SER A 40 5.49 -12.81 10.71
CA SER A 40 6.29 -11.59 10.57
C SER A 40 6.22 -11.08 9.15
N ILE A 41 5.59 -9.93 8.95
CA ILE A 41 5.43 -9.28 7.64
C ILE A 41 6.40 -8.10 7.57
N ARG A 42 7.16 -7.99 6.48
CA ARG A 42 8.14 -6.90 6.25
C ARG A 42 7.69 -6.04 5.08
N LEU A 43 7.34 -4.78 5.37
CA LEU A 43 6.93 -3.80 4.38
C LEU A 43 7.62 -2.47 4.62
N GLU A 44 7.73 -1.68 3.56
CA GLU A 44 8.12 -0.27 3.60
C GLU A 44 7.10 0.53 4.42
N ASN A 45 7.56 1.58 5.12
CA ASN A 45 6.67 2.37 5.99
C ASN A 45 5.51 3.01 5.21
N LEU A 46 5.73 3.37 3.94
CA LEU A 46 4.66 3.87 3.06
C LEU A 46 3.50 2.87 2.96
N PHE A 47 3.79 1.58 2.71
CA PHE A 47 2.72 0.57 2.64
C PHE A 47 2.05 0.34 4.00
N TRP A 48 2.80 0.42 5.10
CA TRP A 48 2.18 0.38 6.42
C TRP A 48 1.22 1.54 6.68
N GLN A 49 1.56 2.74 6.21
CA GLN A 49 0.69 3.92 6.34
C GLN A 49 -0.59 3.76 5.50
N VAL A 50 -0.46 3.29 4.25
CA VAL A 50 -1.61 3.05 3.37
C VAL A 50 -2.53 1.96 3.93
N LEU A 51 -1.97 0.83 4.40
CA LEU A 51 -2.77 -0.22 5.05
C LEU A 51 -3.47 0.28 6.31
N GLN A 52 -2.82 1.16 7.09
CA GLN A 52 -3.41 1.75 8.29
C GLN A 52 -4.59 2.67 7.95
N GLU A 53 -4.49 3.45 6.88
CA GLU A 53 -5.59 4.27 6.36
C GLU A 53 -6.76 3.39 5.91
N ILE A 54 -6.50 2.38 5.07
CA ILE A 54 -7.54 1.45 4.59
C ILE A 54 -8.26 0.79 5.77
N ALA A 55 -7.50 0.30 6.75
CA ALA A 55 -8.08 -0.33 7.95
C ALA A 55 -8.96 0.67 8.72
N ALA A 56 -8.48 1.89 8.93
CA ALA A 56 -9.20 2.93 9.66
C ALA A 56 -10.52 3.34 8.97
N ARG A 57 -10.55 3.42 7.63
CA ARG A 57 -11.75 3.77 6.85
C ARG A 57 -12.94 2.84 7.14
N ASP A 58 -12.66 1.57 7.40
CA ASP A 58 -13.69 0.57 7.68
C ASP A 58 -13.79 0.22 9.18
N GLY A 59 -13.05 0.91 10.05
CA GLY A 59 -13.05 0.65 11.50
C GLY A 59 -12.32 -0.63 11.90
N TYR A 60 -11.41 -1.13 11.07
CA TYR A 60 -10.56 -2.27 11.38
C TYR A 60 -9.24 -1.84 12.01
N SER A 61 -8.71 -2.69 12.88
CA SER A 61 -7.28 -2.67 13.19
C SER A 61 -6.47 -3.20 12.00
N LEU A 62 -5.18 -2.85 11.94
CA LEU A 62 -4.28 -3.34 10.90
C LEU A 62 -4.21 -4.87 10.87
N ALA A 63 -4.20 -5.53 12.03
CA ALA A 63 -4.18 -6.99 12.11
C ALA A 63 -5.48 -7.62 11.58
N GLN A 64 -6.64 -7.01 11.86
CA GLN A 64 -7.92 -7.47 11.31
C GLN A 64 -7.96 -7.33 9.79
N LEU A 65 -7.52 -6.18 9.24
CA LEU A 65 -7.44 -5.99 7.79
C LEU A 65 -6.53 -7.05 7.15
N CYS A 66 -5.32 -7.24 7.68
CA CYS A 66 -4.38 -8.23 7.14
C CYS A 66 -4.94 -9.66 7.21
N THR A 67 -5.57 -10.04 8.33
CA THR A 67 -6.17 -11.38 8.46
C THR A 67 -7.29 -11.54 7.43
N LYS A 68 -8.17 -10.55 7.32
CA LYS A 68 -9.29 -10.62 6.38
C LYS A 68 -8.82 -10.71 4.92
N LEU A 69 -7.85 -9.90 4.53
CA LEU A 69 -7.23 -9.98 3.19
C LEU A 69 -6.57 -11.34 2.93
N TYR A 70 -5.94 -11.95 3.93
CA TYR A 70 -5.36 -13.29 3.81
C TYR A 70 -6.45 -14.34 3.59
N ASP A 71 -7.51 -14.31 4.40
CA ASP A 71 -8.63 -15.27 4.35
C ASP A 71 -9.33 -15.24 2.98
N GLU A 72 -9.65 -14.04 2.48
CA GLU A 72 -10.31 -13.89 1.16
C GLU A 72 -9.39 -14.36 0.03
N LEU A 73 -8.07 -14.13 0.15
CA LEU A 73 -7.11 -14.57 -0.86
C LEU A 73 -6.95 -16.11 -0.88
N VAL A 74 -6.97 -16.75 0.29
CA VAL A 74 -7.02 -18.22 0.40
C VAL A 74 -8.32 -18.76 -0.18
N ALA A 75 -9.46 -18.11 0.10
CA ALA A 75 -10.75 -18.54 -0.42
C ALA A 75 -10.82 -18.49 -1.95
N GLU A 76 -10.23 -17.46 -2.57
CA GLU A 76 -10.23 -17.25 -4.02
C GLU A 76 -9.19 -18.12 -4.76
N HIS A 77 -7.99 -18.33 -4.19
CA HIS A 77 -6.88 -18.99 -4.89
C HIS A 77 -6.45 -20.33 -4.27
N GLY A 78 -7.09 -20.77 -3.18
CA GLY A 78 -6.79 -22.00 -2.46
C GLY A 78 -5.54 -21.92 -1.55
N ALA A 79 -4.57 -21.08 -1.88
CA ALA A 79 -3.35 -20.87 -1.11
C ALA A 79 -2.80 -19.45 -1.27
N VAL A 80 -1.87 -19.06 -0.39
CA VAL A 80 -1.20 -17.76 -0.42
C VAL A 80 0.32 -17.96 -0.42
N ASP A 81 0.96 -17.71 -1.56
CA ASP A 81 2.41 -17.87 -1.70
C ASP A 81 3.19 -16.62 -1.28
N ASN A 82 2.78 -15.44 -1.78
CA ASN A 82 3.49 -14.18 -1.56
C ASN A 82 2.59 -13.08 -0.98
N PHE A 83 2.16 -13.29 0.27
CA PHE A 83 1.27 -12.35 0.96
C PHE A 83 1.85 -10.93 1.07
N THR A 84 3.17 -10.80 1.22
CA THR A 84 3.81 -9.49 1.36
C THR A 84 3.75 -8.70 0.03
N SER A 85 4.00 -9.34 -1.11
CA SER A 85 3.83 -8.69 -2.42
C SER A 85 2.37 -8.36 -2.71
N PHE A 86 1.45 -9.24 -2.31
CA PHE A 86 0.02 -8.97 -2.43
C PHE A 86 -0.37 -7.70 -1.67
N LEU A 87 0.07 -7.51 -0.42
CA LEU A 87 -0.21 -6.30 0.35
C LEU A 87 0.32 -5.02 -0.33
N ARG A 88 1.49 -5.07 -0.99
CA ARG A 88 2.00 -3.95 -1.79
C ARG A 88 1.10 -3.66 -2.98
N ALA A 89 0.68 -4.69 -3.71
CA ALA A 89 -0.23 -4.56 -4.84
C ALA A 89 -1.59 -3.97 -4.41
N CYS A 90 -2.14 -4.39 -3.27
CA CYS A 90 -3.35 -3.80 -2.69
C CYS A 90 -3.21 -2.30 -2.45
N CYS A 91 -2.11 -1.87 -1.84
CA CYS A 91 -1.85 -0.45 -1.58
C CYS A 91 -1.73 0.36 -2.87
N THR A 92 -0.97 -0.13 -3.84
CA THR A 92 -0.80 0.53 -5.14
C THR A 92 -2.14 0.64 -5.88
N ARG A 93 -2.93 -0.44 -5.88
CA ARG A 93 -4.27 -0.45 -6.49
C ARG A 93 -5.21 0.54 -5.78
N TYR A 94 -5.20 0.57 -4.46
CA TYR A 94 -6.00 1.53 -3.68
C TYR A 94 -5.66 2.99 -4.06
N LEU A 95 -4.38 3.34 -4.10
CA LEU A 95 -3.94 4.67 -4.51
C LEU A 95 -4.29 4.98 -5.96
N ALA A 96 -4.13 4.01 -6.88
CA ALA A 96 -4.51 4.18 -8.28
C ALA A 96 -6.01 4.45 -8.44
N LEU A 97 -6.87 3.72 -7.72
CA LEU A 97 -8.31 3.94 -7.71
C LEU A 97 -8.70 5.28 -7.08
N GLN A 98 -7.92 5.80 -6.12
CA GLN A 98 -8.08 7.17 -5.63
C GLN A 98 -7.67 8.24 -6.64
N LEU A 99 -6.71 7.94 -7.52
CA LEU A 99 -6.30 8.83 -8.59
C LEU A 99 -7.32 8.86 -9.73
N SER A 100 -7.94 7.72 -10.06
CA SER A 100 -9.01 7.63 -11.07
C SER A 100 -10.37 8.14 -10.57
N GLY A 101 -10.51 8.43 -9.27
CA GLY A 101 -11.75 8.91 -8.66
C GLY A 101 -12.75 7.80 -8.31
N GLU A 102 -12.37 6.54 -8.49
CA GLU A 102 -13.19 5.37 -8.16
C GLU A 102 -13.27 5.13 -6.65
N ILE A 103 -12.20 5.47 -5.91
CA ILE A 103 -12.21 5.55 -4.46
C ILE A 103 -12.13 7.02 -4.04
N PRO A 104 -13.08 7.56 -3.26
CA PRO A 104 -12.97 8.91 -2.74
C PRO A 104 -11.73 9.08 -1.88
N ARG A 105 -11.02 10.20 -2.04
CA ARG A 105 -9.88 10.58 -1.17
C ARG A 105 -10.30 10.98 0.24
N ASP A 106 -11.59 11.19 0.48
CA ASP A 106 -12.12 11.41 1.83
C ASP A 106 -12.05 10.10 2.64
N ALA A 107 -11.16 10.08 3.63
CA ALA A 107 -10.95 8.96 4.54
C ALA A 107 -12.14 8.69 5.47
N ARG A 108 -13.18 9.53 5.48
CA ARG A 108 -14.42 9.25 6.23
C ARG A 108 -15.36 8.31 5.48
N VAL A 109 -15.16 8.10 4.18
CA VAL A 109 -15.99 7.21 3.37
C VAL A 109 -15.44 5.78 3.48
N PRO A 110 -16.19 4.81 4.03
CA PRO A 110 -15.74 3.43 4.17
C PRO A 110 -15.46 2.77 2.82
N VAL A 111 -14.36 2.02 2.68
CA VAL A 111 -14.04 1.36 1.40
C VAL A 111 -15.10 0.31 1.06
N ARG A 112 -15.69 -0.35 2.06
CA ARG A 112 -16.77 -1.33 1.86
C ARG A 112 -18.04 -0.78 1.21
N SER A 113 -18.25 0.55 1.26
CA SER A 113 -19.44 1.18 0.68
C SER A 113 -19.29 1.51 -0.81
N ILE A 114 -18.09 1.30 -1.36
CA ILE A 114 -17.75 1.69 -2.72
C ILE A 114 -18.20 0.59 -3.68
N THR A 115 -19.03 0.97 -4.65
CA THR A 115 -19.32 0.10 -5.81
C THR A 115 -18.27 0.39 -6.87
N LEU A 116 -17.44 -0.60 -7.20
CA LEU A 116 -16.43 -0.45 -8.24
C LEU A 116 -17.11 -0.33 -9.60
N GLY A 117 -16.78 0.73 -10.35
CA GLY A 117 -17.23 0.90 -11.73
C GLY A 117 -16.44 0.01 -12.71
N ALA A 118 -16.86 -0.04 -13.97
CA ALA A 118 -16.23 -0.86 -15.00
C ALA A 118 -14.72 -0.56 -15.21
N SER A 119 -14.26 0.67 -14.92
CA SER A 119 -12.84 1.05 -14.98
C SER A 119 -11.94 0.30 -13.99
N ALA A 120 -12.48 -0.15 -12.85
CA ALA A 120 -11.72 -0.89 -11.84
C ALA A 120 -11.22 -2.25 -12.36
N ALA A 121 -11.97 -2.84 -13.31
CA ALA A 121 -11.64 -4.12 -13.93
C ALA A 121 -10.46 -4.01 -14.91
N LEU A 122 -10.28 -2.86 -15.56
CA LEU A 122 -9.15 -2.60 -16.46
C LEU A 122 -7.80 -2.56 -15.74
N LEU A 123 -7.78 -2.29 -14.43
CA LEU A 123 -6.57 -2.36 -13.60
C LEU A 123 -6.32 -3.76 -13.00
N ALA A 124 -7.14 -4.76 -13.34
CA ALA A 124 -7.01 -6.15 -12.87
C ALA A 124 -6.39 -7.09 -13.93
N HIS A 125 -6.05 -6.56 -15.10
CA HIS A 125 -5.48 -7.26 -16.26
C HIS A 125 -4.29 -6.48 -16.83
#